data_AF-A0A0W0VY50-F1
#
_entry.id   AF-A0A0W0VY50-F1
#
_cell.length_a   1.000
_cell.length_b   1.000
_cell.length_c   1.000
_cell.angle_alpha   90.00
_cell.angle_beta   90.00
_cell.angle_gamma   90.00
#
_symmetry.space_group_name_H-M   'P 1'
#
loop_
_entity.id
_entity.type
_entity.pdbx_description
1 polymer ?
#
loop_
_entity_poly.entity_id
_entity_poly.type
_entity_poly.pdbx_seq_one_letter_code
_entity_poly.pdbx_strand_id
1 'polypeptide(L)' 'MSANVHQLIEQLQSYFSGAKICTVYEAGFSGFALHRALLAAGIENIVVNPGSVETTSRDKVKTDT' A
#
# COMPACT_ATOMS: atom_id res chain seq x y z
N MET A 1 -9.70 16.17 4.24
CA MET A 1 -9.82 14.76 3.84
C MET A 1 -9.10 13.89 4.86
N SER A 2 -9.80 13.13 5.70
CA SER A 2 -9.18 12.12 6.56
C SER A 2 -9.13 10.79 5.82
N ALA A 3 -7.96 10.16 5.74
CA ALA A 3 -7.83 8.82 5.17
C ALA A 3 -8.59 7.81 6.06
N ASN A 4 -9.64 7.17 5.52
CA ASN A 4 -10.46 6.23 6.26
C ASN A 4 -10.03 4.79 5.91
N VAL A 5 -9.26 4.19 6.82
CA VAL A 5 -8.68 2.85 6.63
C VAL A 5 -9.76 1.77 6.51
N HIS A 6 -10.90 1.95 7.18
CA HIS A 6 -11.99 0.99 7.17
C HIS A 6 -12.60 0.83 5.78
N GLN A 7 -12.88 1.96 5.10
CA GLN A 7 -13.39 1.93 3.73
C GLN A 7 -12.42 1.24 2.76
N LEU A 8 -11.11 1.45 2.92
CA LEU A 8 -10.10 0.79 2.10
C LEU A 8 -10.16 -0.74 2.27
N ILE A 9 -10.30 -1.22 3.50
CA ILE A 9 -10.40 -2.66 3.80
C ILE A 9 -11.65 -3.26 3.16
N GLU A 10 -12.81 -2.61 3.32
CA GLU A 10 -14.07 -3.06 2.72
C GLU A 10 -13.98 -3.14 1.19
N GLN A 11 -13.38 -2.13 0.57
CA GLN A 11 -13.15 -2.15 -0.87
C GLN A 11 -12.22 -3.31 -1.27
N LEU A 12 -11.08 -3.47 -0.61
CA LEU A 12 -10.16 -4.56 -0.94
C LEU A 12 -10.83 -5.94 -0.83
N GLN A 13 -11.60 -6.17 0.22
CA GLN A 13 -12.34 -7.42 0.40
C GLN A 13 -13.46 -7.61 -0.63
N SER A 14 -14.18 -6.55 -0.99
CA SER A 14 -15.25 -6.60 -1.98
C SER A 14 -14.75 -6.82 -3.40
N TYR A 15 -13.63 -6.19 -3.77
CA TYR A 15 -13.07 -6.29 -5.13
C TYR A 15 -12.32 -7.60 -5.35
N PHE A 16 -11.69 -8.14 -4.30
CA PHE A 16 -10.86 -9.34 -4.37
C PHE A 16 -11.42 -10.47 -3.51
N SER A 17 -12.72 -10.71 -3.60
CA SER A 17 -13.42 -11.73 -2.82
C SER A 17 -12.78 -13.12 -3.01
N GLY A 18 -12.22 -13.69 -1.94
CA GLY A 18 -11.58 -15.01 -1.95
C GLY A 18 -10.13 -15.04 -2.42
N ALA A 19 -9.54 -13.90 -2.78
CA ALA A 19 -8.12 -13.82 -3.10
C ALA A 19 -7.28 -13.49 -1.85
N LYS A 20 -6.04 -13.98 -1.82
CA LYS A 20 -5.07 -13.59 -0.80
C LYS A 20 -4.47 -12.23 -1.18
N ILE A 21 -4.83 -11.19 -0.43
CA ILE A 21 -4.33 -9.83 -0.64
C ILE A 21 -3.05 -9.64 0.18
N CYS A 22 -1.93 -9.42 -0.52
CA CYS A 22 -0.65 -9.01 0.08
C CYS A 22 -0.39 -7.55 -0.32
N THR A 23 -0.25 -6.67 0.67
CA THR A 23 0.00 -5.24 0.48
C THR A 23 1.41 -4.89 0.93
N VAL A 24 1.96 -3.84 0.33
CA VAL A 24 3.26 -3.29 0.70
C VAL A 24 3.03 -1.82 1.04
N TYR A 25 3.48 -1.41 2.21
CA TYR A 25 3.31 -0.06 2.72
C TYR A 25 4.67 0.57 3.03
N GLU A 26 4.92 1.73 2.42
CA GLU A 26 6.06 2.57 2.76
C GLU A 26 5.74 3.29 4.07
N ALA A 27 6.45 2.95 5.15
CA ALA A 27 6.29 3.64 6.41
C ALA A 27 6.84 5.07 6.31
N GLY A 28 5.95 6.00 5.96
CA GLY A 28 6.22 7.44 5.92
C GLY A 28 5.73 8.16 7.18
N PHE A 29 5.33 9.42 6.99
CA PHE A 29 4.88 10.35 8.04
C PHE A 29 3.73 9.82 8.93
N SER A 30 2.89 8.93 8.42
CA SER A 30 1.73 8.36 9.11
C SER A 30 2.04 7.14 10.00
N GLY A 31 3.30 6.70 10.05
CA GLY A 31 3.75 5.61 10.93
C GLY A 31 3.08 4.26 10.64
N PHE A 32 2.90 3.43 11.67
CA PHE A 32 2.46 2.04 11.51
C PHE A 32 0.95 1.82 11.71
N ALA A 33 0.16 2.89 11.85
CA ALA A 33 -1.28 2.78 12.16
C ALA A 33 -2.05 2.04 11.05
N LEU A 34 -1.77 2.36 9.79
CA LEU A 34 -2.38 1.68 8.63
C LEU A 34 -1.99 0.20 8.61
N HIS A 35 -0.72 -0.10 8.85
CA HIS A 35 -0.23 -1.47 8.86
C HIS A 35 -0.93 -2.34 9.92
N ARG A 36 -1.09 -1.82 11.14
CA ARG A 36 -1.79 -2.53 12.22
C ARG A 36 -3.26 -2.77 11.87
N ALA A 37 -3.92 -1.79 11.26
CA ALA A 37 -5.32 -1.91 10.86
C ALA A 37 -5.52 -2.95 9.73
N LEU A 38 -4.63 -2.99 8.74
CA LEU A 38 -4.66 -3.99 7.67
C LEU A 38 -4.41 -5.41 8.20
N LEU A 39 -3.42 -5.59 9.08
CA LEU A 39 -3.16 -6.88 9.73
C LEU A 39 -4.35 -7.35 10.58
N ALA A 40 -4.98 -6.43 11.34
CA ALA A 40 -6.17 -6.75 12.14
C ALA A 40 -7.37 -7.19 11.29
N ALA A 41 -7.44 -6.71 10.04
CA ALA A 41 -8.45 -7.14 9.06
C ALA A 41 -8.09 -8.44 8.32
N GLY A 42 -6.96 -9.08 8.65
CA GLY A 42 -6.50 -10.31 8.00
C GLY A 42 -5.80 -10.10 6.66
N ILE A 43 -5.44 -8.85 6.33
CA ILE A 43 -4.69 -8.53 5.11
C ILE A 43 -3.20 -8.57 5.45
N GLU A 44 -2.43 -9.39 4.74
CA GLU A 44 -0.97 -9.39 4.88
C GLU A 44 -0.43 -8.05 4.37
N ASN A 45 0.22 -7.29 5.24
CA ASN A 45 0.86 -6.04 4.87
C ASN A 45 2.33 -6.05 5.28
N ILE A 46 3.22 -5.73 4.36
CA ILE A 46 4.66 -5.68 4.59
C ILE A 46 5.08 -4.23 4.64
N VAL A 47 5.70 -3.83 5.76
CA VAL A 47 6.30 -2.50 5.84
C VAL A 47 7.68 -2.53 5.23
N VAL A 48 7.92 -1.60 4.31
CA VAL A 48 9.18 -1.49 3.58
C VAL A 48 9.80 -0.12 3.78
N ASN A 49 11.13 -0.09 3.79
CA ASN A 49 11.88 1.15 3.79
C ASN A 49 11.76 1.81 2.40
N PRO A 50 11.48 3.12 2.29
CA PRO A 50 11.49 3.86 1.03
C PRO A 50 12.69 3.53 0.12
N GLY A 51 13.87 3.38 0.72
CA GLY A 51 15.11 3.10 0.00
C GLY A 51 15.23 1.67 -0.53
N SER A 52 14.33 0.76 -0.17
CA SER A 52 14.34 -0.65 -0.56
C SER A 52 13.22 -1.03 -1.52
N VAL A 53 12.22 -0.16 -1.73
CA VAL A 53 11.25 -0.35 -2.81
C VAL A 53 11.91 0.14 -4.08
N GLU A 54 12.31 -0.78 -4.94
CA GLU A 54 12.68 -0.47 -6.31
C GLU A 54 11.44 0.09 -7.00
N THR A 55 11.22 1.41 -6.88
CA THR A 55 10.30 2.08 -7.78
C THR A 55 10.90 1.85 -9.16
N THR A 56 10.19 1.11 -10.01
CA THR A 56 10.46 1.13 -11.44
C THR A 56 10.20 2.58 -11.82
N SER A 57 11.27 3.37 -11.77
CA SER A 57 11.35 4.68 -12.37
C SER A 57 11.07 4.40 -13.83
N ARG A 58 9.79 4.44 -14.21
CA ARG A 58 9.36 4.49 -15.59
C ARG A 58 10.11 5.67 -16.18
N ASP A 59 11.20 5.32 -16.85
CA ASP A 59 11.65 5.88 -18.10
C ASP A 59 11.05 7.27 -18.32
N LYS A 60 11.59 8.26 -17.61
CA LYS A 60 11.48 9.63 -18.09
C LYS A 60 12.41 9.70 -19.29
N VAL A 61 11.97 9.19 -20.43
CA VAL A 61 12.53 9.55 -21.72
C VAL A 61 12.40 11.07 -21.78
N LYS A 62 13.50 11.76 -21.49
CA LYS A 62 13.66 13.14 -21.95
C LYS A 62 13.80 13.04 -23.46
N THR A 63 12.69 13.24 -24.18
CA THR A 63 12.79 13.71 -25.55
C THR A 63 13.21 15.18 -25.45
N ASP A 64 14.52 15.41 -25.39
CA ASP A 64 15.08 16.70 -25.76
C ASP A 64 15.54 16.57 -27.21
N THR A 65 14.89 17.36 -28.06
CA THR A 65 15.19 17.68 -29.46
C THR A 65 14.99 16.58 -30.50
#